data_AF-A0AAE1ZAV0-F1
#
_entry.id   AF-A0AAE1ZAV0-F1
#
_cell.length_a   1.000
_cell.length_b   1.000
_cell.length_c   1.000
_cell.angle_alpha   90.00
_cell.angle_beta   90.00
_cell.angle_gamma   90.00
#
_symmetry.space_group_name_H-M   'P 1'
#
loop_
_entity.id
_entity.type
_entity.pdbx_description
1 polymer ?
#
loop_
_entity_poly.entity_id
_entity_poly.type
_entity_poly.pdbx_seq_one_letter_code
_entity_poly.pdbx_strand_id
1 'polypeptide(L)'
;METKLFQNLAKLSSRPKVTAVQCIDTDGLCVASQGAINDQITGILSSICKHAASIEENSDPPVSVIEFESNDWVLGWLPETSTKPPEPSKEPELFRPTTNQ
;
A
#
# COMPACT_ATOMS: atom_id res chain seq x y z
N MET A 1 -6.15 -6.59 14.47
CA MET A 1 -6.18 -5.83 13.20
C MET A 1 -4.77 -5.42 12.78
N GLU A 2 -3.95 -4.95 13.71
CA GLU A 2 -2.52 -4.61 13.49
C GLU A 2 -1.63 -5.76 13.03
N THR A 3 -1.97 -7.01 13.37
CA THR A 3 -1.17 -8.20 13.00
C THR A 3 -0.99 -8.33 11.49
N LYS A 4 -1.98 -7.95 10.68
CA LYS A 4 -1.88 -7.97 9.21
C LYS A 4 -0.97 -6.85 8.69
N LEU A 5 -1.01 -5.67 9.29
CA LEU A 5 -0.16 -4.54 8.94
C LEU A 5 1.31 -4.91 9.16
N PHE A 6 1.65 -5.39 10.35
CA PHE A 6 3.02 -5.83 10.67
C PHE A 6 3.50 -6.98 9.78
N GLN A 7 2.64 -7.94 9.43
CA GLN A 7 2.99 -8.99 8.46
C GLN A 7 3.27 -8.43 7.06
N ASN A 8 2.54 -7.42 6.61
CA ASN A 8 2.76 -6.78 5.32
C ASN A 8 4.05 -5.94 5.32
N LEU A 9 4.34 -5.22 6.40
CA LEU A 9 5.61 -4.50 6.56
C LEU A 9 6.79 -5.47 6.50
N ALA A 10 6.71 -6.60 7.22
CA ALA A 10 7.77 -7.61 7.22
C ALA A 10 8.05 -8.18 5.81
N LYS A 11 6.99 -8.43 5.03
CA LYS A 11 7.10 -8.90 3.64
C LYS A 11 7.69 -7.83 2.70
N LEU A 12 7.40 -6.55 2.94
CA LEU A 12 7.96 -5.46 2.14
C LEU A 12 9.42 -5.23 2.49
N SER A 13 9.76 -5.21 3.78
CA SER A 13 11.14 -5.03 4.26
C SER A 13 12.06 -6.19 3.88
N SER A 14 11.52 -7.39 3.64
CA SER A 14 12.33 -8.53 3.19
C SER A 14 12.71 -8.46 1.70
N ARG A 15 12.21 -7.47 0.95
CA ARG A 15 12.53 -7.34 -0.49
C ARG A 15 13.94 -6.79 -0.67
N PRO A 16 14.72 -7.34 -1.62
CA PRO A 16 16.02 -6.77 -1.97
C PRO A 16 15.87 -5.29 -2.36
N LYS A 17 16.78 -4.44 -1.89
CA LYS A 17 16.81 -2.97 -2.08
C LYS A 17 15.79 -2.16 -1.26
N VAL A 18 14.89 -2.80 -0.49
CA VAL A 18 14.08 -2.08 0.49
C VAL A 18 14.85 -2.02 1.81
N THR A 19 15.24 -0.82 2.23
CA THR A 19 16.01 -0.60 3.47
C THR A 19 15.13 -0.24 4.66
N ALA A 20 13.96 0.35 4.40
CA ALA A 20 13.02 0.82 5.39
C ALA A 20 11.60 0.90 4.80
N VAL A 21 10.59 0.67 5.64
CA VAL A 21 9.17 0.85 5.31
C VAL A 21 8.48 1.55 6.47
N GLN A 22 7.75 2.62 6.20
CA GLN A 22 6.97 3.36 7.19
C GLN A 22 5.52 3.50 6.74
N CYS A 23 4.59 3.37 7.67
CA CYS A 23 3.19 3.73 7.49
C CYS A 23 2.89 4.94 8.37
N ILE A 24 2.40 6.00 7.74
CA ILE A 24 2.09 7.28 8.38
C ILE A 24 0.60 7.55 8.15
N ASP A 25 -0.11 7.98 9.18
CA ASP A 25 -1.51 8.37 9.04
C ASP A 25 -1.66 9.78 8.43
N THR A 26 -2.91 10.22 8.26
CA THR A 26 -3.22 11.54 7.72
C THR A 26 -2.77 12.68 8.62
N ASP A 27 -2.53 12.46 9.90
CA ASP A 27 -2.09 13.50 10.84
C ASP A 27 -0.55 13.58 10.94
N GLY A 28 0.16 12.69 10.25
CA GLY A 28 1.61 12.64 10.26
C GLY A 28 2.20 11.81 11.40
N LEU A 29 1.40 10.96 12.04
CA LEU A 29 1.87 10.05 13.07
C LEU A 29 2.30 8.71 12.46
N CYS A 30 3.43 8.19 12.92
CA CYS A 30 3.90 6.87 12.52
C CYS A 30 3.00 5.79 13.16
N VAL A 31 2.30 5.02 12.32
CA VAL A 31 1.45 3.90 12.75
C VAL A 31 2.27 2.62 12.90
N ALA A 32 3.18 2.37 11.96
CA ALA A 32 4.08 1.22 11.97
C ALA A 32 5.33 1.49 11.14
N SER A 33 6.46 0.94 11.54
CA SER A 33 7.72 1.08 10.81
C SER A 33 8.58 -0.18 10.92
N GLN A 34 9.44 -0.39 9.92
CA GLN A 34 10.44 -1.45 9.92
C GLN A 34 11.69 -1.01 9.16
N GLY A 35 12.87 -1.26 9.71
CA GLY A 35 14.16 -0.83 9.15
C GLY A 35 14.70 0.44 9.83
N ALA A 36 15.72 1.05 9.23
CA ALA A 36 16.35 2.26 9.76
C ALA A 36 15.51 3.49 9.38
N ILE A 37 14.62 3.89 10.30
CA ILE A 37 13.64 4.96 10.10
C ILE A 37 13.94 6.11 11.06
N ASN A 38 13.78 7.35 10.59
CA ASN A 38 13.79 8.53 11.44
C ASN A 38 12.34 9.01 11.64
N ASP A 39 11.76 8.79 12.82
CA ASP A 39 10.37 9.18 13.09
C ASP A 39 10.15 10.70 13.11
N GLN A 40 11.20 11.52 13.14
CA GLN A 40 11.08 12.98 13.11
C GLN A 40 10.65 13.54 11.75
N ILE A 41 10.72 12.73 10.69
CA ILE A 41 10.42 13.19 9.32
C ILE A 41 8.96 12.91 8.93
N THR A 42 8.17 12.23 9.75
CA THR A 42 6.83 11.75 9.38
C THR A 42 5.87 12.88 9.03
N GLY A 43 5.96 14.00 9.75
CA GLY A 43 5.19 15.21 9.44
C GLY A 43 5.57 15.86 8.11
N ILE A 44 6.85 15.76 7.72
CA ILE A 44 7.32 16.26 6.43
C ILE A 44 6.80 15.35 5.31
N LEU A 45 6.94 14.03 5.46
CA LEU A 45 6.47 13.05 4.46
C LEU A 45 4.95 13.12 4.27
N SER A 46 4.17 13.22 5.34
CA SER A 46 2.72 13.37 5.24
C SER A 46 2.32 14.68 4.57
N SER A 47 3.03 15.78 4.86
CA SER A 47 2.84 17.06 4.20
C SER A 47 3.10 16.96 2.69
N ILE A 48 4.20 16.34 2.27
CA ILE A 48 4.52 16.14 0.84
C ILE A 48 3.38 15.39 0.14
N CYS A 49 2.91 14.27 0.71
CA CYS A 49 1.81 13.50 0.14
C CYS A 49 0.51 14.31 0.03
N LYS A 50 0.18 15.12 1.04
CA LYS A 50 -1.01 16.00 1.02
C LYS A 50 -0.95 17.04 -0.08
N HIS A 51 0.21 17.70 -0.23
CA HIS A 51 0.38 18.70 -1.28
C HIS A 51 0.38 18.05 -2.67
N ALA A 52 1.01 16.89 -2.83
CA ALA A 52 0.98 16.14 -4.09
C ALA A 52 -0.45 15.77 -4.49
N ALA A 53 -1.27 15.30 -3.55
CA ALA A 53 -2.68 14.97 -3.79
C ALA A 53 -3.54 16.18 -4.20
N SER A 54 -3.09 17.42 -3.97
CA SER A 54 -3.81 18.63 -4.40
C SER A 54 -3.50 19.09 -5.82
N ILE A 55 -2.50 18.47 -6.48
CA ILE A 55 -2.06 18.87 -7.83
C ILE A 55 -3.08 18.43 -8.89
N GLU A 56 -3.69 17.26 -8.73
CA GLU A 56 -4.72 16.72 -9.63
C GLU A 56 -5.94 16.30 -8.83
N GLU A 57 -7.15 16.72 -9.24
CA GLU A 57 -8.42 16.19 -8.72
C GLU A 57 -8.68 14.79 -9.32
N ASN A 58 -7.79 13.85 -9.01
CA ASN A 58 -7.96 12.44 -9.35
C ASN A 58 -8.49 11.66 -8.14
N SER A 59 -9.33 10.65 -8.39
CA SER A 59 -9.83 9.75 -7.34
C SER A 59 -8.72 8.91 -6.69
N ASP A 60 -7.62 8.71 -7.43
CA ASP A 60 -6.46 7.98 -6.96
C ASP A 60 -5.34 8.97 -6.56
N PRO A 61 -4.89 8.99 -5.30
CA PRO A 61 -3.80 9.85 -4.86
C PRO A 61 -2.48 9.50 -5.59
N PRO A 62 -1.67 10.49 -5.94
CA PRO A 62 -0.42 10.26 -6.67
C PRO A 62 0.64 9.57 -5.80
N VAL A 63 1.55 8.86 -6.46
CA VAL A 63 2.78 8.34 -5.85
C VAL A 63 3.87 9.41 -5.95
N SER A 64 4.45 9.79 -4.81
CA SER A 64 5.56 10.76 -4.75
C SER A 64 6.90 10.02 -4.61
N VAL A 65 7.91 10.44 -5.37
CA VAL A 65 9.27 9.89 -5.31
C VAL A 65 10.24 11.00 -4.95
N ILE A 66 11.09 10.77 -3.95
CA ILE A 66 12.16 11.67 -3.54
C ILE A 66 13.49 10.94 -3.77
N GLU A 67 14.32 11.49 -4.64
CA GLU A 67 15.62 10.91 -5.00
C GLU A 67 16.75 11.72 -4.34
N PHE A 68 17.69 11.04 -3.67
CA PHE A 68 18.87 11.69 -3.09
C PHE A 68 20.12 10.81 -3.24
N GLU A 69 21.13 11.33 -3.93
CA GLU A 69 22.49 10.75 -4.06
C GLU A 69 22.56 9.25 -4.43
N SER A 70 21.54 8.71 -5.12
CA SER A 70 21.32 7.29 -5.51
C SER A 70 20.40 6.45 -4.59
N ASN A 71 19.73 7.07 -3.62
CA ASN A 71 18.67 6.44 -2.83
C ASN A 71 17.31 7.03 -3.20
N ASP A 72 16.33 6.16 -3.43
CA ASP A 72 14.98 6.56 -3.78
C ASP A 72 14.02 6.28 -2.63
N TRP A 73 13.23 7.27 -2.26
CA TRP A 73 12.15 7.16 -1.30
C TRP A 73 10.83 7.18 -2.05
N VAL A 74 10.07 6.10 -1.96
CA VAL A 74 8.76 5.97 -2.59
C VAL A 74 7.68 6.16 -1.55
N LEU A 75 6.83 7.17 -1.76
CA LEU A 75 5.69 7.49 -0.92
C LEU A 75 4.40 7.26 -1.71
N GLY A 76 3.50 6.46 -1.16
CA GLY A 76 2.21 6.18 -1.77
C GLY A 76 1.12 6.04 -0.72
N TRP A 77 -0.10 6.34 -1.11
CA TRP A 77 -1.27 6.05 -0.28
C TRP A 77 -1.63 4.58 -0.40
N LEU A 78 -1.94 3.96 0.74
CA LEU A 78 -2.62 2.68 0.73
C LEU A 78 -4.10 2.96 0.47
N PRO A 79 -4.72 2.37 -0.57
CA PRO A 79 -6.16 2.46 -0.71
C PRO A 79 -6.79 1.84 0.53
N GLU A 80 -7.74 2.55 1.15
CA GLU A 80 -8.62 1.93 2.13
C GLU A 80 -9.23 0.70 1.47
N THR A 81 -9.02 -0.46 2.07
CA THR A 81 -9.49 -1.73 1.52
C THR A 81 -10.99 -1.62 1.21
N SER A 82 -11.34 -1.66 -0.07
CA SER A 82 -12.69 -1.92 -0.55
C SER A 82 -13.29 -3.06 0.26
N THR A 83 -14.30 -2.75 1.08
CA THR A 83 -14.99 -3.68 1.98
C THR A 83 -15.93 -4.64 1.26
N LYS A 84 -15.78 -4.85 -0.06
CA LYS A 84 -16.60 -5.86 -0.74
C LYS A 84 -16.02 -7.27 -0.46
N PRO A 85 -16.80 -8.17 0.16
CA PRO A 85 -16.40 -9.56 0.28
C PRO A 85 -16.19 -10.14 -1.13
N PRO A 86 -15.24 -11.07 -1.32
CA PRO A 86 -15.06 -11.74 -2.60
C PRO A 86 -16.37 -12.42 -2.98
N GLU A 87 -16.91 -12.10 -4.17
CA GLU A 87 -18.01 -12.86 -4.74
C GLU A 87 -17.57 -14.32 -4.87
N PRO A 88 -18.41 -15.29 -4.46
CA PRO A 88 -18.07 -16.70 -4.62
C PRO A 88 -17.88 -16.98 -6.11
N SER A 89 -16.67 -17.41 -6.45
CA SER A 89 -16.29 -17.91 -7.77
C SER A 89 -17.30 -18.97 -8.22
N LYS A 90 -18.03 -18.70 -9.30
CA LYS A 90 -18.88 -19.69 -9.95
C LYS A 90 -18.03 -20.92 -10.28
N GLU A 91 -18.45 -22.08 -9.78
CA GLU A 91 -17.85 -23.37 -10.15
C GLU A 91 -17.89 -23.54 -11.68
N PRO A 92 -16.86 -24.13 -12.30
CA PRO A 92 -16.90 -24.43 -13.72
C PRO A 92 -17.99 -25.48 -13.99
N GLU A 93 -18.92 -25.17 -14.88
CA GLU A 93 -19.94 -26.12 -15.33
C GLU A 93 -19.26 -27.36 -15.91
N LEU A 94 -19.38 -28.47 -15.19
CA LEU A 94 -18.98 -29.79 -15.65
C LEU A 94 -19.90 -30.16 -16.83
N PHE A 95 -19.35 -30.14 -18.04
CA PHE A 95 -20.02 -30.58 -19.27
C PHE A 95 -20.72 -31.93 -19.04
N ARG A 96 -22.06 -31.93 -19.06
CA ARG A 96 -22.83 -33.18 -19.10
C ARG A 96 -22.93 -33.63 -20.56
N PRO A 97 -22.56 -34.89 -20.88
CA PRO A 97 -22.79 -35.42 -22.22
C PRO A 97 -24.29 -35.63 -22.43
N THR A 98 -24.86 -34.99 -23.45
CA THR A 98 -26.20 -35.30 -23.95
C THR A 98 -26.19 -36.68 -24.59
N THR A 99 -26.87 -37.64 -23.96
CA THR A 99 -27.35 -38.85 -24.62
C THR A 99 -28.82 -38.61 -24.96
N ASN A 100 -29.12 -38.38 -26.24
CA ASN A 100 -30.49 -38.43 -26.74
C ASN A 100 -30.76 -39.86 -27.22
N GLN A 101 -31.71 -40.53 -26.57
CA GLN A 101 -32.61 -41.49 -27.21
C GLN A 101 -33.83 -40.71 -27.74
#